data_AF-A0A120GP58-F1
#
_entry.id   AF-A0A120GP58-F1
#
_cell.length_a   1.000
_cell.length_b   1.000
_cell.length_c   1.000
_cell.angle_alpha   90.00
_cell.angle_beta   90.00
_cell.angle_gamma   90.00
#
_symmetry.space_group_name_H-M   'P 1'
#
loop_
_entity.id
_entity.type
_entity.pdbx_description
1 polymer ?
#
loop_
_entity_poly.entity_id
_entity_poly.type
_entity_poly.pdbx_seq_one_letter_code
_entity_poly.pdbx_strand_id
1 'polypeptide(L)' 'MKFFGITLMLLVPLVLFSLGMDILLGFDLDNSIKHAFNPFLVKDRAELILFMVLLVILLFSFIYRKKEKDNKSKGQQ' A
#
# COMPACT_ATOMS: atom_id res chain seq x y z
N MET A 1 -9.31 30.12 17.31
CA MET A 1 -8.88 30.24 15.90
C MET A 1 -7.39 30.58 15.74
N LYS A 2 -6.49 30.04 16.59
CA LYS A 2 -5.03 30.24 16.46
C LYS A 2 -4.34 28.96 15.94
N PHE A 3 -4.75 27.81 16.46
CA PHE A 3 -4.28 26.51 15.99
C PHE A 3 -4.61 26.25 14.52
N PHE A 4 -5.81 26.59 14.05
CA PHE A 4 -6.20 26.38 12.66
C PHE A 4 -5.31 27.14 11.66
N GLY A 5 -4.88 28.36 12.01
CA GLY A 5 -3.95 29.14 11.20
C GLY A 5 -2.56 28.52 11.14
N ILE A 6 -2.04 28.04 12.29
CA ILE A 6 -0.73 27.37 12.36
C ILE A 6 -0.76 26.05 11.58
N THR A 7 -1.84 25.27 11.70
CA THR A 7 -2.04 24.03 10.93
C THR A 7 -2.05 24.30 9.43
N LEU A 8 -2.80 25.31 8.97
CA LEU A 8 -2.83 25.67 7.56
C LEU A 8 -1.48 26.18 7.05
N MET A 9 -0.79 26.98 7.87
CA MET A 9 0.53 27.52 7.56
C MET A 9 1.63 26.46 7.51
N LEU A 10 1.48 25.34 8.24
CA LEU A 10 2.36 24.17 8.13
C LEU A 10 1.96 23.24 6.97
N LEU A 11 0.67 23.10 6.69
CA LEU A 11 0.16 22.19 5.67
C LEU A 11 0.55 22.62 4.26
N VAL A 12 0.47 23.93 3.96
CA VAL A 12 0.83 24.48 2.65
C VAL A 12 2.29 24.19 2.24
N PRO A 13 3.32 24.51 3.05
CA PRO A 13 4.70 24.20 2.69
C PRO A 13 4.98 22.70 2.66
N LEU A 14 4.31 21.88 3.50
CA LEU A 14 4.45 20.42 3.44
C LEU A 14 3.95 19.86 2.11
N VAL A 15 2.77 20.30 1.67
CA VAL A 15 2.18 19.86 0.39
C VAL A 15 3.04 20.34 -0.79
N LEU A 16 3.51 21.59 -0.76
CA LEU A 16 4.42 22.12 -1.78
C LEU A 16 5.74 21.35 -1.84
N PHE A 17 6.32 21.01 -0.69
CA PHE A 17 7.56 20.25 -0.61
C PHE A 17 7.38 18.82 -1.14
N SER A 18 6.27 18.17 -0.81
CA SER A 18 5.93 16.84 -1.34
C SER A 18 5.79 16.85 -2.86
N LEU A 19 5.03 17.81 -3.41
CA LEU A 19 4.85 17.94 -4.86
C LEU A 19 6.15 18.35 -5.57
N GLY A 20 6.97 19.18 -4.94
CA GLY A 20 8.29 19.55 -5.45
C GLY A 20 9.24 18.35 -5.51
N MET A 21 9.21 17.48 -4.50
CA MET A 21 9.97 16.23 -4.50
C MET A 21 9.48 15.29 -5.60
N ASP A 22 8.18 15.17 -5.83
CA ASP A 22 7.62 14.37 -6.93
C ASP A 22 8.15 14.84 -8.29
N ILE A 23 8.23 16.17 -8.50
CA ILE A 23 8.80 16.76 -9.72
C ILE A 23 10.32 16.50 -9.82
N LEU A 24 11.07 16.66 -8.72
CA LEU A 24 12.52 16.44 -8.70
C LEU A 24 12.91 14.98 -8.95
N LEU A 25 12.08 14.04 -8.50
CA LEU A 25 12.21 12.61 -8.75
C LEU A 25 11.77 12.20 -10.16
N GLY A 26 11.24 13.14 -10.95
CA GLY A 26 10.78 12.90 -12.32
C GLY A 26 9.47 12.12 -12.38
N PHE A 27 8.67 12.13 -11.31
CA PHE A 27 7.37 11.49 -11.29
C PHE A 27 6.31 12.39 -11.94
N ASP A 28 5.56 11.85 -12.89
CA ASP A 28 4.38 12.50 -13.46
C ASP A 28 3.34 12.79 -12.37
N LEU A 29 3.05 14.07 -12.13
CA LEU A 29 2.06 14.53 -11.13
C LEU A 29 0.68 13.90 -11.34
N ASP A 30 0.28 13.71 -12.61
CA ASP A 30 -0.98 13.07 -13.00
C ASP A 30 -1.03 11.59 -12.56
N ASN A 31 0.14 10.95 -12.51
CA ASN A 31 0.28 9.56 -12.10
C ASN A 31 0.43 9.43 -10.57
N SER A 32 1.08 10.39 -9.91
CA SER A 32 1.19 10.45 -8.44
C SER A 32 -0.17 10.67 -7.76
N ILE A 33 -1.04 11.51 -8.34
CA ILE A 33 -2.41 11.71 -7.83
C ILE A 33 -3.22 10.42 -7.93
N LYS A 34 -3.15 9.71 -9.06
CA LYS A 34 -3.85 8.43 -9.23
C LYS A 34 -3.31 7.37 -8.26
N HIS A 35 -2.00 7.33 -8.02
CA HIS A 35 -1.37 6.46 -7.02
C HIS A 35 -1.81 6.76 -5.58
N ALA A 36 -1.90 8.04 -5.22
CA ALA A 36 -2.33 8.46 -3.88
C ALA A 36 -3.77 8.03 -3.57
N PHE A 37 -4.64 8.01 -4.59
CA PHE A 37 -6.04 7.59 -4.45
C PHE A 37 -6.27 6.09 -4.64
N ASN A 38 -5.35 5.37 -5.29
CA ASN A 38 -5.43 3.93 -5.44
C ASN A 38 -4.05 3.28 -5.18
N PRO A 39 -3.79 2.85 -3.95
CA PRO A 39 -2.51 2.26 -3.55
C PRO A 39 -2.21 0.91 -4.21
N PHE A 40 -3.16 0.35 -4.97
CA PHE A 40 -2.99 -0.88 -5.76
C PHE A 40 -2.85 -0.63 -7.27
N LEU A 41 -2.66 0.62 -7.70
CA LEU A 41 -2.21 0.90 -9.07
C LEU A 41 -0.77 0.42 -9.22
N VAL A 42 -0.62 -0.86 -9.54
CA VAL A 42 0.69 -1.45 -9.78
C VAL A 42 1.21 -0.92 -11.12
N LYS A 43 2.27 -0.11 -11.06
CA LYS A 43 2.79 0.63 -12.22
C LYS A 43 3.86 -0.17 -12.96
N ASP A 44 4.64 -0.97 -12.23
CA ASP A 44 5.77 -1.70 -12.78
C ASP A 44 5.51 -3.20 -12.91
N ARG A 45 6.06 -3.84 -13.96
CA ARG A 45 5.91 -5.29 -14.14
C ARG A 45 6.53 -6.06 -12.98
N ALA A 46 7.59 -5.51 -12.38
CA ALA A 46 8.25 -6.11 -11.22
C ALA A 46 7.35 -6.10 -9.98
N GLU A 47 6.62 -5.01 -9.74
CA GLU A 47 5.70 -4.88 -8.61
C GLU A 47 4.50 -5.83 -8.75
N LEU A 48 4.02 -6.06 -9.97
CA LEU A 48 2.93 -7.02 -10.25
C LEU A 48 3.36 -8.44 -9.89
N ILE A 49 4.59 -8.81 -10.26
CA ILE A 49 5.15 -10.12 -9.94
C ILE A 49 5.27 -10.28 -8.42
N LEU A 50 5.79 -9.26 -7.71
CA LEU A 50 5.91 -9.28 -6.25
C LEU A 50 4.55 -9.41 -5.55
N PHE A 51 3.55 -8.64 -6.00
CA PHE A 51 2.19 -8.71 -5.48
C PHE A 51 1.56 -10.09 -5.69
N MET A 52 1.76 -10.68 -6.88
CA MET A 52 1.23 -12.01 -7.18
C MET A 52 1.89 -13.09 -6.31
N VAL A 53 3.21 -13.01 -6.10
CA VAL A 53 3.94 -13.93 -5.19
C VAL A 53 3.42 -13.81 -3.75
N LEU A 54 3.23 -12.60 -3.24
CA LEU A 54 2.66 -12.35 -1.91
C LEU A 54 1.25 -12.94 -1.78
N LEU A 55 0.41 -12.78 -2.80
CA LEU A 55 -0.95 -13.30 -2.81
C LEU A 55 -0.97 -14.84 -2.80
N VAL A 56 -0.06 -15.47 -3.57
CA VAL A 56 0.10 -16.93 -3.56
C VAL A 56 0.57 -17.42 -2.19
N ILE A 57 1.55 -16.76 -1.57
CA ILE A 57 2.03 -17.10 -0.21
C ILE A 57 0.89 -16.98 0.81
N LEU A 58 0.08 -15.91 0.72
CA LEU A 58 -1.07 -15.70 1.60
C LEU A 58 -2.11 -16.81 1.44
N LEU A 59 -2.45 -17.18 0.20
CA LEU A 59 -3.37 -18.28 -0.08
C LEU A 59 -2.81 -19.61 0.43
N PHE A 60 -1.52 -19.88 0.22
CA PHE A 60 -0.88 -21.08 0.73
C PHE A 60 -0.91 -21.12 2.26
N SER A 61 -0.59 -20.01 2.92
CA SER A 61 -0.68 -19.88 4.38
C SER A 61 -2.12 -20.10 4.88
N PHE A 62 -3.11 -19.55 4.18
CA PHE A 62 -4.53 -19.75 4.51
C PHE A 62 -4.96 -21.21 4.37
N ILE A 63 -4.56 -21.89 3.29
CA ILE A 63 -4.85 -23.31 3.06
C ILE A 63 -4.12 -24.20 4.07
N TYR A 64 -2.86 -23.91 4.40
CA TYR A 64 -2.11 -24.65 5.42
C TYR A 64 -2.74 -24.49 6.79
N ARG A 65 -3.09 -23.25 7.18
CA ARG A 65 -3.76 -22.97 8.45
C ARG A 65 -5.15 -23.60 8.52
N LYS A 66 -5.85 -23.74 7.38
CA LYS A 66 -7.12 -24.48 7.29
C LYS A 66 -6.91 -25.99 7.41
N LYS A 67 -5.89 -26.56 6.76
CA LYS A 67 -5.52 -27.98 6.88
C LYS A 67 -5.07 -28.35 8.30
N GLU A 68 -4.40 -27.45 9.00
CA GLU A 68 -4.00 -27.68 10.40
C GLU A 68 -5.22 -27.78 11.32
N LYS A 69 -6.27 -26.99 11.07
CA LYS A 69 -7.55 -27.10 11.80
C LYS A 69 -8.29 -28.41 11.48
N ASP A 70 -8.30 -28.86 10.23
CA ASP A 70 -8.92 -30.14 9.83
C ASP A 70 -8.18 -31.36 10.41
N ASN A 71 -6.84 -31.34 10.44
CA ASN A 71 -6.05 -32.43 11.02
C ASN A 71 -6.15 -32.51 12.55
N LYS A 72 -6.41 -31.38 13.24
CA LYS A 72 -6.66 -31.40 14.70
C LYS A 72 -8.02 -32.03 15.06
N SER A 73 -8.99 -31.99 14.13
CA SER A 73 -10.31 -32.63 14.30
C SER A 73 -10.32 -34.13 14.01
N LYS A 74 -9.32 -34.65 13.28
CA LYS A 74 -9.19 -36.10 12.96
C LYS A 74 -8.23 -36.87 13.86
N GLY A 75 -7.44 -36.19 14.70
CA GLY A 75 -6.55 -36.79 15.70
C GLY A 75 -7.18 -36.99 17.09
N GLN A 76 -8.48 -36.77 17.23
CA GLN A 76 -9.26 -36.99 18.47
C GLN A 76 -10.46 -37.92 18.25
N GLN A 77 -10.40 -38.82 17.27
CA GLN A 77 -11.31 -39.97 17.16
C GLN A 77 -10.53 -41.26 17.30
#